data_AF-A0A962ZB43-F1
#
_entry.id   AF-A0A962ZB43-F1
#
_cell.length_a   1.000
_cell.length_b   1.000
_cell.length_c   1.000
_cell.angle_alpha   90.00
_cell.angle_beta   90.00
_cell.angle_gamma   90.00
#
_symmetry.space_group_name_H-M   'P 1'
#
loop_
_entity.id
_entity.type
_entity.pdbx_description
1 polymer ?
#
loop_
_entity_poly.entity_id
_entity_poly.type
_entity_poly.pdbx_seq_one_letter_code
_entity_poly.pdbx_strand_id
1 'polypeptide(L)' 'VFHRDVDPVQLYITMAGMSYFYFSNIHTLAVVFGKPLATDEAMAERRAHAVEVMIAYLRAERDLPENNH' A
#
# COMPACT_ATOMS: atom_id res chain seq x y z
N VAL A 1 1.96 -9.91 -16.07
CA VAL A 1 2.47 -11.10 -15.36
C VAL A 1 2.65 -10.71 -13.90
N PHE A 2 2.24 -11.53 -12.94
CA PHE A 2 2.44 -11.25 -11.51
C PHE A 2 3.73 -11.94 -11.03
N HIS A 3 4.48 -11.27 -10.16
CA HIS A 3 5.75 -11.77 -9.63
C HIS A 3 5.54 -13.09 -8.87
N ARG A 4 6.38 -14.11 -9.16
CA ARG A 4 6.17 -15.47 -8.65
C ARG A 4 6.68 -15.68 -7.22
N ASP A 5 7.61 -14.85 -6.74
CA ASP A 5 8.24 -15.00 -5.41
C ASP A 5 7.73 -13.98 -4.37
N VAL A 6 6.46 -13.59 -4.45
CA VAL A 6 5.85 -12.75 -3.40
C VAL A 6 5.36 -13.63 -2.27
N ASP A 7 5.87 -13.40 -1.06
CA ASP A 7 5.33 -14.03 0.15
C ASP A 7 3.92 -13.46 0.43
N PRO A 8 2.85 -14.29 0.37
CA PRO A 8 1.49 -13.83 0.60
C PRO A 8 1.26 -13.29 2.02
N VAL A 9 2.00 -13.77 3.02
CA VAL A 9 1.92 -13.27 4.39
C VAL A 9 2.46 -11.85 4.47
N GLN A 10 3.61 -11.58 3.85
CA GLN A 10 4.18 -10.22 3.80
C GLN A 10 3.26 -9.27 3.04
N LEU A 11 2.72 -9.70 1.88
CA LEU A 11 1.77 -8.90 1.11
C LEU A 11 0.54 -8.51 1.94
N TYR A 12 -0.03 -9.47 2.67
CA TYR A 12 -1.17 -9.22 3.54
C TYR A 12 -0.83 -8.25 4.67
N ILE A 13 0.31 -8.45 5.35
CA ILE A 13 0.76 -7.56 6.42
C ILE A 13 0.92 -6.13 5.91
N THR A 14 1.53 -5.95 4.72
CA THR A 14 1.66 -4.61 4.11
C THR A 14 0.30 -4.00 3.80
N MET A 15 -0.62 -4.76 3.20
CA MET A 15 -1.97 -4.29 2.89
C MET A 15 -2.74 -3.85 4.15
N ALA A 16 -2.70 -4.67 5.20
CA ALA A 16 -3.31 -4.38 6.48
C ALA A 16 -2.66 -3.15 7.14
N GLY A 17 -1.32 -3.09 7.16
CA GLY A 17 -0.56 -1.98 7.74
C GLY A 17 -0.87 -0.64 7.07
N MET A 18 -0.88 -0.60 5.74
CA MET A 18 -1.25 0.58 4.96
C MET A 18 -2.67 1.08 5.27
N SER A 19 -3.61 0.15 5.41
CA SER A 19 -5.02 0.47 5.67
C SER A 19 -5.22 0.91 7.12
N TYR A 20 -4.73 0.11 8.07
CA TYR A 20 -4.85 0.37 9.51
C TYR A 20 -4.18 1.69 9.90
N PHE A 21 -2.96 1.97 9.41
CA PHE A 21 -2.28 3.23 9.70
C PHE A 21 -3.13 4.45 9.32
N TYR A 22 -3.74 4.43 8.13
CA TYR A 22 -4.56 5.54 7.66
C TYR A 22 -5.81 5.74 8.53
N PHE A 23 -6.55 4.67 8.80
CA PHE A 23 -7.80 4.76 9.54
C PHE A 23 -7.60 5.02 11.04
N SER A 24 -6.66 4.31 11.68
CA SER A 24 -6.39 4.49 13.11
C SER A 24 -5.80 5.86 13.44
N ASN A 25 -5.20 6.54 12.46
CA ASN A 25 -4.64 7.88 12.63
C ASN A 25 -5.38 8.94 11.81
N ILE A 26 -6.59 8.67 11.33
CA ILE A 26 -7.28 9.52 10.35
C ILE A 26 -7.45 10.96 10.82
N HIS A 27 -7.76 11.16 12.11
CA HIS A 27 -7.88 12.50 12.71
C HIS A 27 -6.53 13.20 12.88
N THR A 28 -5.50 12.48 13.34
CA THR A 28 -4.16 13.02 13.47
C THR A 28 -3.60 13.44 12.10
N LEU A 29 -3.73 12.58 11.09
CA LEU A 29 -3.30 12.88 9.71
C LEU A 29 -4.10 14.04 9.12
N ALA A 30 -5.41 14.12 9.39
CA ALA A 30 -6.24 15.24 8.93
C ALA A 30 -5.75 16.59 9.49
N VAL A 31 -5.35 16.62 10.77
CA VAL A 31 -4.76 17.82 11.40
C VAL A 31 -3.38 18.13 10.79
N VAL A 32 -2.50 17.13 10.68
CA VAL A 32 -1.14 17.31 10.14
C VAL A 32 -1.15 17.83 8.71
N PHE A 33 -2.05 17.33 7.87
CA PHE A 33 -2.13 17.71 6.45
C PHE A 33 -3.14 18.82 6.15
N GLY A 34 -3.91 19.27 7.14
CA GLY A 34 -4.95 20.29 6.95
C GLY A 34 -6.04 19.87 5.95
N LYS A 35 -6.37 18.58 5.88
CA LYS A 35 -7.33 18.02 4.91
C LYS A 35 -8.34 17.08 5.59
N PRO A 36 -9.61 17.09 5.16
CA PRO A 36 -10.57 16.11 5.64
C PRO A 36 -10.28 14.75 4.98
N LEU A 37 -9.89 13.76 5.80
CA LEU A 37 -9.50 12.42 5.32
C LEU A 37 -10.59 11.36 5.49
N ALA A 38 -11.67 11.69 6.20
CA ALA A 38 -12.80 10.80 6.49
C ALA A 38 -14.03 11.04 5.61
N THR A 39 -13.86 11.76 4.48
CA THR A 39 -14.93 11.89 3.48
C THR A 39 -14.97 10.65 2.60
N ASP A 40 -16.14 10.36 2.02
CA ASP A 40 -16.30 9.24 1.09
C ASP A 40 -15.33 9.34 -0.10
N GLU A 41 -15.12 10.56 -0.61
CA GLU A 41 -14.16 10.86 -1.68
C GLU A 41 -12.72 10.54 -1.26
N ALA A 42 -12.26 11.05 -0.11
CA ALA A 42 -10.92 10.81 0.38
C ALA A 42 -10.66 9.32 0.68
N MET A 43 -11.67 8.60 1.17
CA MET A 43 -11.60 7.16 1.38
C MET A 43 -11.54 6.37 0.07
N ALA A 44 -12.29 6.79 -0.95
CA ALA A 44 -12.23 6.21 -2.28
C ALA A 44 -10.86 6.41 -2.93
N GLU A 45 -10.31 7.64 -2.86
CA GLU A 45 -8.96 7.95 -3.31
C GLU A 45 -7.90 7.12 -2.57
N ARG A 46 -8.02 7.03 -1.24
CA ARG A 46 -7.10 6.24 -0.41
C ARG A 46 -7.09 4.77 -0.82
N ARG A 47 -8.27 4.19 -1.07
CA ARG A 47 -8.43 2.81 -1.54
C ARG A 47 -7.81 2.62 -2.92
N ALA A 48 -8.10 3.53 -3.86
CA ALA A 48 -7.54 3.48 -5.21
C ALA A 48 -6.01 3.49 -5.18
N HIS A 49 -5.43 4.40 -4.39
CA HIS A 49 -3.99 4.49 -4.20
C HIS A 49 -3.38 3.24 -3.55
N ALA A 50 -4.03 2.67 -2.53
CA ALA A 50 -3.57 1.42 -1.91
C ALA A 50 -3.53 0.25 -2.92
N VAL A 51 -4.56 0.14 -3.76
CA VAL A 51 -4.62 -0.88 -4.82
C VAL A 51 -3.52 -0.65 -5.85
N GLU A 52 -3.33 0.59 -6.30
CA GLU A 52 -2.28 0.95 -7.25
C GLU A 52 -0.88 0.54 -6.75
N VAL A 53 -0.55 0.88 -5.50
CA VAL A 53 0.72 0.49 -4.86
C VAL A 53 0.89 -1.02 -4.81
N MET A 54 -0.15 -1.76 -4.40
CA MET A 54 -0.09 -3.23 -4.34
C MET A 54 0.10 -3.84 -5.73
N ILE A 55 -0.63 -3.36 -6.74
CA ILE A 55 -0.51 -3.86 -8.11
C ILE A 55 0.85 -3.52 -8.71
N ALA A 56 1.38 -2.31 -8.47
CA ALA A 56 2.72 -1.93 -8.90
C ALA A 56 3.78 -2.84 -8.27
N TYR A 57 3.69 -3.10 -6.97
CA TYR A 57 4.59 -4.03 -6.28
C TYR A 57 4.53 -5.44 -6.86
N LEU A 58 3.33 -5.97 -7.10
CA LEU A 58 3.15 -7.32 -7.66
C LEU A 58 3.58 -7.45 -9.13
N ARG A 59 3.70 -6.33 -9.85
CA ARG A 59 4.13 -6.29 -11.25
C ARG A 59 5.61 -5.92 -11.42
N ALA A 60 6.27 -5.46 -10.37
CA ALA A 60 7.68 -5.11 -10.43
C ALA A 60 8.49 -6.36 -10.78
N GLU A 61 9.18 -6.34 -11.92
CA GLU A 61 10.21 -7.33 -12.23
C GLU A 61 11.38 -7.07 -11.29
N ARG A 62 11.77 -8.08 -10.52
CA ARG A 62 12.91 -7.98 -9.62
C ARG A 62 14.16 -8.32 -10.42
N ASP A 63 14.83 -7.29 -10.94
CA ASP A 63 16.24 -7.41 -11.36
C ASP A 63 17.08 -7.65 -10.11
N LEU A 64 17.09 -8.91 -9.64
CA LEU A 64 18.13 -9.34 -8.72
C LEU A 64 19.40 -9.52 -9.54
N PRO A 65 20.54 -8.94 -9.12
CA PRO A 65 21.80 -9.42 -9.65
C PRO A 65 21.88 -10.92 -9.40
N GLU A 66 22.11 -11.70 -10.45
CA GLU A 66 22.42 -13.12 -10.32
C GLU A 66 23.55 -13.26 -9.30
N ASN A 67 23.28 -13.94 -8.19
CA ASN A 67 24.31 -14.33 -7.24
C ASN A 67 25.30 -15.23 -7.99
N ASN A 68 26.42 -14.67 -8.43
CA ASN A 68 27.60 -15.43 -8.79
C ASN A 68 28.11 -16.09 -7.51
N HIS A 69 27.74 -17.36 -7.34
CA HIS A 69 28.44 -18.30 -6.47
C HIS A 69 29.80 -18.66 -7.07
#